data_AF-Q9RMG2-F1
#
_entry.id   AF-Q9RMG2-F1
#
_cell.length_a   1.000
_cell.length_b   1.000
_cell.length_c   1.000
_cell.angle_alpha   90.00
_cell.angle_beta   90.00
_cell.angle_gamma   90.00
#
_symmetry.space_group_name_H-M   'P 1'
#
loop_
_entity.id
_entity.type
_entity.pdbx_description
1 polymer ?
#
loop_
_entity_poly.entity_id
_entity_poly.type
_entity_poly.pdbx_seq_one_letter_code
_entity_poly.pdbx_strand_id
1 'polypeptide(L)' 'TPQTLINIRPVVAAIKEFFGTSQLSQFMDQNNPLGGLTHKRRLSALGPGGLSRERAGLEVRDV' A
#
# COMPACT_ATOMS: atom_id res chain seq x y z
N THR A 1 -32.49 18.45 4.40
CA THR A 1 -32.53 17.08 3.82
C THR A 1 -31.35 16.29 4.40
N PRO A 2 -31.39 14.95 4.46
CA PRO A 2 -30.36 14.13 5.13
C PRO A 2 -28.91 14.34 4.63
N GLN A 3 -28.73 14.91 3.45
CA GLN A 3 -27.42 15.23 2.85
C GLN A 3 -26.60 16.25 3.64
N THR A 4 -27.21 17.10 4.47
CA THR A 4 -26.46 18.07 5.29
C THR A 4 -25.85 17.46 6.55
N LEU A 5 -26.18 16.21 6.88
CA LEU A 5 -25.73 15.53 8.10
C LEU A 5 -24.35 14.87 7.95
N ILE A 6 -23.90 14.61 6.72
CA ILE A 6 -22.67 13.86 6.46
C ILE A 6 -21.63 14.78 5.80
N ASN A 7 -20.47 14.91 6.45
CA ASN A 7 -19.30 15.56 5.86
C ASN A 7 -18.42 14.53 5.14
N ILE A 8 -18.32 14.64 3.81
CA ILE A 8 -17.52 13.72 3.00
C ILE A 8 -16.02 14.06 2.95
N ARG A 9 -15.62 15.26 3.40
CA ARG A 9 -14.23 15.73 3.27
C ARG A 9 -13.20 14.80 3.94
N PRO A 10 -13.44 14.28 5.18
CA PRO A 10 -12.49 13.37 5.82
C PRO A 10 -12.31 12.06 5.06
N VAL A 11 -13.39 11.53 4.46
CA VAL A 11 -13.34 10.30 3.67
C VAL A 11 -12.49 10.50 2.42
N VAL A 12 -12.71 11.60 1.69
CA VAL A 12 -11.92 11.93 0.50
C VAL A 12 -10.45 12.17 0.85
N ALA A 13 -10.17 12.84 1.98
CA ALA A 13 -8.81 13.07 2.44
C ALA A 13 -8.07 11.76 2.75
N ALA A 14 -8.70 10.84 3.49
CA ALA A 14 -8.10 9.54 3.82
C ALA A 14 -7.78 8.71 2.57
N ILE A 15 -8.67 8.71 1.57
CA ILE A 15 -8.43 8.00 0.30
C ILE A 15 -7.25 8.62 -0.46
N LYS A 16 -7.18 9.96 -0.52
CA LYS A 16 -6.08 10.67 -1.20
C LYS A 16 -4.73 10.41 -0.52
N GLU A 17 -4.70 10.45 0.81
CA GLU A 17 -3.49 10.19 1.58
C GLU A 17 -2.96 8.77 1.33
N PHE A 18 -3.86 7.78 1.36
CA PHE A 18 -3.53 6.39 1.09
C PHE A 18 -2.89 6.20 -0.29
N PHE A 19 -3.56 6.62 -1.37
CA PHE A 19 -3.02 6.41 -2.72
C PHE A 19 -1.85 7.33 -3.06
N GLY A 20 -1.75 8.50 -2.41
CA GLY A 20 -0.70 9.47 -2.70
C GLY A 20 0.64 9.18 -2.02
N THR A 21 0.64 8.60 -0.81
CA THR A 21 1.86 8.49 0.01
C THR A 21 2.04 7.16 0.75
N SER A 22 1.07 6.25 0.71
CA SER A 22 1.20 4.96 1.40
C SER A 22 2.38 4.17 0.86
N GLN A 23 3.11 3.51 1.76
CA GLN A 23 4.19 2.58 1.41
C GLN A 23 3.72 1.41 0.53
N LEU A 24 2.43 1.08 0.58
CA LEU A 24 1.81 0.03 -0.25
C LEU A 24 1.33 0.55 -1.62
N SER A 25 1.21 1.87 -1.79
CA SER A 25 0.88 2.51 -3.07
C SER A 25 2.18 2.80 -3.82
N GLN A 26 2.69 1.80 -4.54
CA GLN A 26 3.97 1.89 -5.26
C GLN A 26 3.79 2.33 -6.71
N PHE A 27 4.79 3.04 -7.23
CA PHE A 27 4.87 3.31 -8.67
C PHE A 27 5.15 2.00 -9.42
N MET A 28 4.29 1.68 -10.39
CA MET A 28 4.32 0.40 -11.08
C MET A 28 5.55 0.30 -12.00
N ASP A 29 6.19 -0.87 -12.01
CA ASP A 29 7.24 -1.22 -12.98
C ASP A 29 6.56 -1.61 -14.30
N GLN A 30 6.92 -0.92 -15.38
CA GLN A 30 6.33 -1.08 -16.70
C GLN A 30 7.39 -1.23 -17.80
N ASN A 31 8.63 -1.57 -17.43
CA ASN A 31 9.71 -1.71 -18.42
C ASN A 31 9.43 -2.82 -19.44
N ASN A 32 8.68 -3.85 -19.04
CA ASN A 32 8.21 -4.92 -19.92
C ASN A 32 6.97 -5.63 -19.32
N PRO A 33 6.24 -6.44 -20.10
CA PRO A 33 5.04 -7.15 -19.63
C PRO A 33 5.28 -8.06 -18.41
N LEU A 34 6.46 -8.69 -18.32
CA LEU A 34 6.82 -9.56 -17.19
C LEU A 34 7.08 -8.73 -15.92
N GLY A 35 7.73 -7.58 -16.03
CA GLY A 35 7.92 -6.63 -14.92
C GLY A 35 6.58 -6.17 -14.35
N GLY A 36 5.65 -5.80 -15.24
CA GLY A 36 4.30 -5.44 -14.82
C GLY A 36 3.52 -6.59 -14.18
N LEU A 37 3.64 -7.80 -14.70
CA LEU A 37 2.97 -8.99 -14.15
C LEU A 37 3.53 -9.37 -12.78
N THR A 38 4.86 -9.39 -12.64
CA THR A 38 5.54 -9.74 -11.40
C THR A 38 5.28 -8.70 -10.31
N HIS A 39 5.29 -7.40 -10.63
CA HIS A 39 4.95 -6.34 -9.67
C HIS A 39 3.51 -6.52 -9.13
N LYS A 40 2.52 -6.70 -10.03
CA LYS A 40 1.11 -6.90 -9.63
C LYS A 40 0.87 -8.14 -8.78
N ARG A 41 1.72 -9.16 -8.90
CA ARG A 41 1.65 -10.43 -8.14
C ARG A 41 2.55 -10.44 -6.89
N ARG A 42 3.29 -9.36 -6.63
CA ARG A 42 4.22 -9.29 -5.49
C ARG A 42 3.44 -9.12 -4.18
N LEU A 43 3.78 -9.92 -3.18
CA LEU A 43 3.33 -9.76 -1.81
C LEU A 43 4.45 -9.11 -0.97
N SER A 44 4.07 -8.23 -0.04
CA SER A 44 5.00 -7.53 0.86
C SER A 44 4.58 -7.74 2.31
N ALA A 45 5.51 -8.20 3.15
CA ALA A 45 5.35 -8.22 4.61
C ALA A 45 5.72 -6.88 5.27
N LEU A 46 6.17 -5.90 4.48
CA LEU A 46 6.55 -4.56 4.94
C LEU A 46 5.38 -3.59 4.76
N GLY A 47 5.25 -2.63 5.68
CA GLY A 47 4.24 -1.57 5.64
C GLY A 47 3.74 -1.21 7.04
N PRO A 48 2.79 -0.26 7.16
CA PRO A 48 2.10 0.01 8.41
C PRO A 48 1.46 -1.27 8.97
N GLY A 49 1.76 -1.64 10.22
CA GLY A 49 1.29 -2.88 10.83
C GLY A 49 2.05 -4.15 10.40
N GLY A 50 3.02 -4.03 9.48
CA GLY A 50 3.89 -5.12 9.05
C GLY A 50 5.26 -5.10 9.72
N LEU A 51 6.20 -5.87 9.15
CA LEU A 51 7.58 -5.92 9.59
C LEU A 51 8.34 -4.65 9.18
N SER A 52 9.27 -4.20 10.03
CA SER A 52 10.30 -3.25 9.60
C SER A 52 11.55 -4.00 9.15
N ARG A 53 12.28 -3.46 8.17
CA ARG A 53 13.50 -4.10 7.63
C ARG A 53 14.56 -4.34 8.70
N GLU A 54 14.65 -3.42 9.66
CA GLU A 54 15.60 -3.43 10.77
C GLU A 54 15.24 -4.48 11.83
N ARG A 55 13.94 -4.80 12.01
CA ARG A 55 13.46 -5.74 13.05
C ARG A 55 13.09 -7.12 12.51
N ALA A 56 13.09 -7.31 11.19
CA ALA A 56 12.83 -8.60 10.56
C ALA A 56 13.99 -9.57 10.82
N GLY A 57 13.78 -10.51 11.76
CA GLY A 57 14.73 -11.56 12.13
C GLY A 57 14.90 -12.66 11.07
N LEU A 58 15.72 -13.66 11.37
CA LEU A 58 16.00 -14.77 10.46
C LEU A 58 14.79 -15.70 10.27
N GLU A 59 14.01 -15.96 11.33
CA GLU A 59 12.87 -16.89 11.31
C GLU A 59 11.79 -16.50 10.28
N VAL A 60 11.55 -15.20 10.10
CA VAL A 60 10.55 -14.68 9.13
C VAL A 60 11.09 -14.60 7.70
N ARG A 61 12.38 -14.96 7.48
CA ARG A 61 13.05 -14.95 6.17
C ARG A 61 13.36 -16.36 5.65
N ASP A 62 13.16 -17.39 6.46
CA ASP A 62 13.30 -18.78 6.05
C ASP A 62 12.19 -19.21 5.07
N VAL A 63 12.40 -20.28 4.29
CA VAL A 63 11.52 -20.72 3.19
C VAL A 63 10.75 -21.98 3.52
#